data_AF-A0A199UMP3-F1
#
_entry.id   AF-A0A199UMP3-F1
#
_cell.length_a   1.000
_cell.length_b   1.000
_cell.length_c   1.000
_cell.angle_alpha   90.00
_cell.angle_beta   90.00
_cell.angle_gamma   90.00
#
_symmetry.space_group_name_H-M   'P 1'
#
loop_
_entity.id
_entity.type
_entity.pdbx_description
1 polymer ?
#
loop_
_entity_poly.entity_id
_entity_poly.type
_entity_poly.pdbx_seq_one_letter_code
_entity_poly.pdbx_strand_id
1 'polypeptide(L)'
;KKERLLKIFGGWCDNVVDLINATDEEVILRRDIYDRVPIMRWGKGRVTLLGDSVHAMQPNMGQGGCMAIEDAYQLALELEKAWNQSVETGTPMDIESPLKRYEKERRIRVALIYGMARMAAIMASTYRPYLGVGFGPLSFLTKLRIPHPGRVGGRFFIKFAMPLMLSWVLGGNSSKLEGRSPSCRLSDKASNQLQRWFEDDDALERALTGEWYLFPASSGDNYAAQPIHLIKDEQRPLTIGNRSQASTSGVSLALSSPQVSDIHACITCKDNAFYLTDMQSQYGTWITDNEGRRYRVPPNFPVRFHPSDIIEFGSDKKPFGNGIDS
;
A
#
# COMPACT_ATOMS: atom_id res chain seq x y z
N LYS A 1 -17.23 -28.00 -11.01
CA LYS A 1 -17.11 -26.68 -10.35
C LYS A 1 -16.93 -25.59 -11.38
N LYS A 2 -16.03 -25.76 -12.35
CA LYS A 2 -15.84 -24.87 -13.50
C LYS A 2 -17.12 -24.64 -14.30
N GLU A 3 -17.87 -25.70 -14.62
CA GLU A 3 -19.16 -25.58 -15.33
C GLU A 3 -20.14 -24.61 -14.63
N ARG A 4 -20.25 -24.70 -13.30
CA ARG A 4 -21.08 -23.77 -12.52
C ARG A 4 -20.56 -22.33 -12.59
N LEU A 5 -19.24 -22.12 -12.53
CA LEU A 5 -18.64 -20.80 -12.68
C LEU A 5 -18.93 -20.24 -14.08
N LEU A 6 -18.78 -21.02 -15.14
CA LEU A 6 -19.12 -20.61 -16.50
C LEU A 6 -20.60 -20.32 -16.67
N LYS A 7 -21.49 -21.04 -15.98
CA LYS A 7 -22.93 -20.71 -15.96
C LYS A 7 -23.23 -19.36 -15.28
N ILE A 8 -22.47 -18.98 -14.26
CA ILE A 8 -22.66 -17.72 -13.52
C ILE A 8 -21.97 -16.55 -14.23
N PHE A 9 -20.77 -16.77 -14.77
CA PHE A 9 -19.87 -15.72 -15.26
C PHE A 9 -19.66 -15.76 -16.78
N GLY A 10 -20.25 -16.69 -17.53
CA GLY A 10 -20.04 -16.82 -18.96
C GLY A 10 -20.50 -15.64 -19.82
N GLY A 11 -21.27 -14.71 -19.24
CA GLY A 11 -21.63 -13.43 -19.87
C GLY A 11 -20.74 -12.24 -19.48
N TRP A 12 -19.67 -12.48 -18.73
CA TRP A 12 -18.67 -11.45 -18.38
C TRP A 12 -17.63 -11.32 -19.51
N CYS A 13 -16.67 -10.41 -19.38
CA CYS A 13 -15.63 -10.21 -20.39
C CYS A 13 -14.73 -11.46 -20.54
N ASP A 14 -14.15 -11.60 -21.73
CA ASP A 14 -13.36 -12.76 -22.14
C ASP A 14 -12.23 -13.08 -21.14
N ASN A 15 -11.55 -12.06 -20.61
CA ASN A 15 -10.50 -12.25 -19.59
C ASN A 15 -10.97 -13.05 -18.35
N VAL A 16 -12.21 -12.85 -17.89
CA VAL A 16 -12.76 -13.59 -16.74
C VAL A 16 -13.05 -15.04 -17.13
N VAL A 17 -13.59 -15.26 -18.33
CA VAL A 17 -13.91 -16.59 -18.86
C VAL A 17 -12.63 -17.38 -19.12
N ASP A 18 -11.62 -16.75 -19.71
CA ASP A 18 -10.30 -17.34 -19.97
C ASP A 18 -9.61 -17.75 -18.68
N LEU A 19 -9.67 -16.91 -17.63
CA LEU A 19 -9.13 -17.24 -16.32
C LEU A 19 -9.81 -18.48 -15.70
N ILE A 20 -11.15 -18.57 -15.82
CA ILE A 20 -11.91 -19.73 -15.35
C ILE A 20 -11.53 -20.99 -16.14
N ASN A 21 -11.35 -20.87 -17.46
CA ASN A 21 -10.97 -22.00 -18.33
C ASN A 21 -9.54 -22.48 -18.05
N ALA A 22 -8.59 -21.56 -17.85
CA ALA A 22 -7.19 -21.84 -17.55
C ALA A 22 -6.98 -22.43 -16.15
N THR A 23 -7.91 -22.22 -15.21
CA THR A 23 -7.81 -22.76 -13.85
C THR A 23 -8.21 -24.24 -13.82
N ASP A 24 -7.32 -25.15 -13.39
CA ASP A 24 -7.64 -26.58 -13.29
C ASP A 24 -8.83 -26.86 -12.35
N GLU A 25 -9.68 -27.82 -12.71
CA GLU A 25 -10.88 -28.15 -11.93
C GLU A 25 -10.56 -28.58 -10.48
N GLU A 26 -9.43 -29.27 -10.29
CA GLU A 26 -8.92 -29.74 -9.00
C GLU A 26 -8.65 -28.57 -8.03
N VAL A 27 -8.08 -27.46 -8.52
CA VAL A 27 -7.68 -26.31 -7.69
C VAL A 27 -8.83 -25.35 -7.38
N ILE A 28 -9.99 -25.51 -8.04
CA ILE A 28 -11.18 -24.69 -7.74
C ILE A 28 -11.76 -25.14 -6.40
N LEU A 29 -11.71 -24.27 -5.40
CA LEU A 29 -12.25 -24.53 -4.07
C LEU A 29 -13.59 -23.82 -3.89
N ARG A 30 -14.61 -24.57 -3.49
CA ARG A 30 -15.89 -24.00 -3.03
C ARG A 30 -15.85 -23.92 -1.51
N ARG A 31 -15.97 -22.70 -0.98
CA ARG A 31 -16.16 -22.44 0.45
C ARG A 31 -17.45 -21.68 0.63
N ASP A 32 -18.34 -22.21 1.46
CA ASP A 32 -19.54 -21.48 1.85
C ASP A 32 -19.13 -20.41 2.89
N ILE A 33 -19.69 -19.21 2.75
CA ILE A 33 -19.37 -18.07 3.61
C ILE A 33 -20.42 -18.02 4.73
N TYR A 34 -19.95 -18.09 5.97
CA TYR A 34 -20.77 -17.93 7.16
C TYR A 34 -20.37 -16.66 7.91
N ASP A 35 -21.34 -15.86 8.30
CA ASP A 35 -21.18 -14.75 9.23
C ASP A 35 -22.05 -14.97 10.48
N ARG A 36 -21.79 -14.20 11.53
CA ARG A 36 -22.60 -14.23 12.75
C ARG A 36 -22.95 -12.81 13.17
N VAL A 37 -24.22 -12.61 13.53
CA VAL A 37 -24.66 -11.35 14.14
C VAL A 37 -23.80 -11.06 15.38
N PRO A 38 -23.22 -9.85 15.51
CA PRO A 38 -22.35 -9.52 16.63
C PRO A 38 -23.01 -9.79 17.97
N ILE A 39 -22.30 -10.49 18.85
CA ILE A 39 -22.77 -10.75 20.21
C ILE A 39 -22.50 -9.54 21.10
N MET A 40 -23.48 -9.19 21.94
CA MET A 40 -23.40 -8.01 22.82
C MET A 40 -22.61 -8.25 24.10
N ARG A 41 -22.25 -9.51 24.39
CA ARG A 41 -21.49 -9.93 25.56
C ARG A 41 -20.34 -10.83 25.11
N TRP A 42 -19.11 -10.41 25.36
CA TRP A 42 -17.92 -11.09 24.85
C TRP A 42 -17.31 -12.01 25.91
N GLY A 43 -17.62 -11.78 27.18
CA GLY A 43 -17.06 -12.57 28.28
C GLY A 43 -17.98 -12.76 29.49
N LYS A 44 -17.53 -13.62 30.40
CA LYS A 44 -18.10 -13.83 31.73
C LYS A 44 -16.98 -14.19 32.70
N GLY A 45 -16.92 -13.48 33.83
CA GLY A 45 -15.88 -13.67 34.83
C GLY A 45 -14.51 -13.42 34.23
N ARG A 46 -13.60 -14.37 34.42
CA ARG A 46 -12.20 -14.31 33.95
C ARG A 46 -11.99 -14.80 32.52
N VAL A 47 -13.06 -14.94 31.74
CA VAL A 47 -13.02 -15.44 30.36
C VAL A 47 -13.62 -14.39 29.43
N THR A 48 -12.89 -14.04 28.37
CA THR A 48 -13.37 -13.20 27.26
C THR A 48 -13.07 -13.84 25.91
N LEU A 49 -13.91 -13.53 24.93
CA LEU A 49 -13.74 -13.86 23.52
C LEU A 49 -13.09 -12.69 22.77
N LEU A 50 -12.45 -12.98 21.64
CA LEU A 50 -11.85 -12.00 20.72
C LEU A 50 -11.85 -12.52 19.28
N GLY A 51 -11.73 -11.63 18.29
CA GLY A 51 -11.66 -12.03 16.88
C GLY A 51 -12.96 -12.70 16.39
N ASP A 52 -12.83 -13.68 15.49
CA ASP A 52 -13.97 -14.37 14.88
C ASP A 52 -14.92 -15.05 15.89
N SER A 53 -14.42 -15.40 17.08
CA SER A 53 -15.27 -15.93 18.15
C SER A 53 -16.35 -14.94 18.64
N VAL A 54 -16.12 -13.64 18.44
CA VAL A 54 -17.04 -12.54 18.74
C VAL A 54 -17.72 -12.02 17.48
N HIS A 55 -16.96 -11.84 16.40
CA HIS A 55 -17.38 -11.02 15.26
C HIS A 55 -16.97 -11.60 13.90
N ALA A 56 -17.17 -12.92 13.73
CA ALA A 56 -17.09 -13.56 12.43
C ALA A 56 -17.92 -12.80 11.37
N MET A 57 -17.23 -12.22 10.39
CA MET A 57 -17.80 -11.33 9.38
C MET A 57 -17.48 -11.83 7.97
N GLN A 58 -18.27 -11.41 7.00
CA GLN A 58 -18.00 -11.74 5.60
C GLN A 58 -16.69 -11.10 5.11
N PRO A 59 -15.93 -11.77 4.23
CA PRO A 59 -14.58 -11.34 3.87
C PRO A 59 -14.52 -10.12 2.93
N ASN A 60 -15.67 -9.50 2.61
CA ASN A 60 -15.78 -8.48 1.55
C ASN A 60 -15.02 -7.18 1.81
N MET A 61 -14.54 -6.96 3.04
CA MET A 61 -13.68 -5.81 3.38
C MET A 61 -12.28 -6.21 3.84
N GLY A 62 -11.98 -7.51 3.95
CA GLY A 62 -10.69 -7.99 4.47
C GLY A 62 -10.39 -7.58 5.91
N GLN A 63 -11.39 -7.19 6.71
CA GLN A 63 -11.18 -6.58 8.03
C GLN A 63 -11.16 -7.55 9.21
N GLY A 64 -11.58 -8.81 9.07
CA GLY A 64 -11.66 -9.75 10.20
C GLY A 64 -10.34 -9.91 10.96
N GLY A 65 -9.24 -10.11 10.22
CA GLY A 65 -7.89 -10.20 10.79
C GLY A 65 -7.42 -8.90 11.45
N CYS A 66 -7.60 -7.76 10.79
CA CYS A 66 -7.26 -6.45 11.35
C CYS A 66 -8.00 -6.20 12.67
N MET A 67 -9.29 -6.54 12.70
CA MET A 67 -10.13 -6.41 13.88
C MET A 67 -9.67 -7.31 15.03
N ALA A 68 -9.23 -8.54 14.76
CA ALA A 68 -8.65 -9.42 15.77
C ALA A 68 -7.32 -8.90 16.33
N ILE A 69 -6.48 -8.29 15.49
CA ILE A 69 -5.22 -7.65 15.94
C ILE A 69 -5.52 -6.45 16.84
N GLU A 70 -6.44 -5.58 16.42
CA GLU A 70 -6.85 -4.44 17.23
C GLU A 70 -7.49 -4.88 18.57
N ASP A 71 -8.24 -6.00 18.58
CA ASP A 71 -8.78 -6.59 19.80
C ASP A 71 -7.68 -7.05 20.75
N ALA A 72 -6.70 -7.80 20.23
CA ALA A 72 -5.57 -8.30 21.01
C ALA A 72 -4.78 -7.15 21.64
N TYR A 73 -4.52 -6.09 20.86
CA TYR A 73 -3.87 -4.88 21.36
C TYR A 73 -4.66 -4.21 22.49
N GLN A 74 -5.97 -3.99 22.30
CA GLN A 74 -6.79 -3.33 23.31
C GLN A 74 -6.93 -4.18 24.58
N LEU A 75 -7.01 -5.51 24.44
CA LEU A 75 -7.03 -6.44 25.57
C LEU A 75 -5.71 -6.37 26.36
N ALA A 76 -4.57 -6.45 25.68
CA ALA A 76 -3.25 -6.35 26.30
C ALA A 76 -3.08 -5.01 27.05
N LEU A 77 -3.49 -3.90 26.42
CA LEU A 77 -3.43 -2.57 27.02
C LEU A 77 -4.25 -2.46 28.30
N GLU A 78 -5.47 -3.00 28.33
CA GLU A 78 -6.31 -2.93 29.53
C GLU A 78 -5.80 -3.85 30.65
N LEU A 79 -5.22 -5.00 30.31
CA LEU A 79 -4.57 -5.90 31.27
C LEU A 79 -3.29 -5.29 31.85
N GLU A 80 -2.46 -4.64 31.03
CA GLU A 80 -1.24 -3.95 31.47
C GLU A 80 -1.56 -2.82 32.45
N LYS A 81 -2.57 -1.99 32.14
CA LYS A 81 -3.03 -0.93 33.08
C LYS A 81 -3.47 -1.51 34.43
N ALA A 82 -4.24 -2.59 34.41
CA ALA A 82 -4.70 -3.23 35.63
C ALA A 82 -3.57 -3.92 36.41
N TRP A 83 -2.57 -4.46 35.71
CA TRP A 83 -1.36 -5.01 36.31
C TRP A 83 -0.54 -3.94 37.02
N ASN A 84 -0.24 -2.83 36.34
CA ASN A 84 0.51 -1.72 36.92
C ASN A 84 -0.18 -1.14 38.16
N GLN A 85 -1.51 -0.98 38.11
CA GLN A 85 -2.30 -0.55 39.27
C GLN A 85 -2.23 -1.55 40.43
N SER A 86 -2.24 -2.85 40.16
CA SER A 86 -2.10 -3.90 41.18
C SER A 86 -0.72 -3.85 41.85
N VAL A 87 0.34 -3.65 41.07
CA VAL A 87 1.71 -3.48 41.57
C VAL A 87 1.83 -2.23 42.45
N GLU A 88 1.31 -1.09 42.00
CA GLU A 88 1.37 0.19 42.74
C GLU A 88 0.60 0.14 44.06
N THR A 89 -0.56 -0.53 44.08
CA THR A 89 -1.44 -0.58 45.26
C THR A 89 -1.15 -1.75 46.19
N GLY A 90 -0.36 -2.74 45.75
CA GLY A 90 -0.11 -3.98 46.49
C GLY A 90 -1.36 -4.86 46.66
N THR A 91 -2.42 -4.62 45.89
CA THR A 91 -3.69 -5.37 45.98
C THR A 91 -3.80 -6.41 44.87
N PRO A 92 -4.51 -7.54 45.08
CA PRO A 92 -4.73 -8.54 44.03
C PRO A 92 -5.42 -7.93 42.81
N MET A 93 -4.92 -8.23 41.62
CA MET A 93 -5.48 -7.75 40.35
C MET A 93 -6.92 -8.25 40.14
N ASP A 94 -7.85 -7.32 39.96
CA ASP A 94 -9.18 -7.63 39.42
C ASP A 94 -9.10 -7.82 37.91
N ILE A 95 -9.27 -9.06 37.47
CA ILE A 95 -9.25 -9.44 36.06
C ILE A 95 -10.56 -9.09 35.36
N GLU A 96 -11.71 -9.04 36.03
CA GLU A 96 -12.99 -8.85 35.34
C GLU A 96 -13.15 -7.44 34.78
N SER A 97 -12.69 -6.43 35.53
CA SER A 97 -12.76 -5.03 35.13
C SER A 97 -12.04 -4.72 33.82
N PRO A 98 -10.75 -5.09 33.60
CA PRO A 98 -10.07 -4.85 32.32
C PRO A 98 -10.72 -5.60 31.15
N LEU A 99 -11.23 -6.82 31.35
CA LEU A 99 -11.95 -7.54 30.30
C LEU A 99 -13.23 -6.81 29.86
N LYS A 100 -14.00 -6.25 30.81
CA LYS A 100 -15.18 -5.42 30.50
C LYS A 100 -14.84 -4.12 29.80
N ARG A 101 -13.71 -3.48 30.17
CA ARG A 101 -13.23 -2.26 29.48
C ARG A 101 -12.81 -2.56 28.05
N TYR A 102 -12.05 -3.64 27.83
CA TYR A 102 -11.73 -4.14 26.50
C TYR A 102 -12.99 -4.30 25.64
N GLU A 103 -14.00 -5.04 26.14
CA GLU A 103 -15.26 -5.24 25.42
C GLU A 103 -15.94 -3.91 25.08
N LYS A 104 -16.03 -3.00 26.06
CA LYS A 104 -16.68 -1.69 25.88
C LYS A 104 -15.99 -0.85 24.80
N GLU A 105 -14.67 -0.76 24.81
CA GLU A 105 -13.89 0.04 23.86
C GLU A 105 -14.00 -0.52 22.44
N ARG A 106 -14.11 -1.85 22.29
CA ARG A 106 -14.10 -2.52 20.99
C ARG A 106 -15.49 -2.68 20.36
N ARG A 107 -16.55 -2.76 21.16
CA ARG A 107 -17.90 -3.10 20.70
C ARG A 107 -18.41 -2.22 19.55
N ILE A 108 -18.28 -0.90 19.68
CA ILE A 108 -18.79 0.04 18.66
C ILE A 108 -18.02 -0.10 17.35
N ARG A 109 -16.68 -0.15 17.43
CA ARG A 109 -15.79 -0.34 16.27
C ARG A 109 -16.14 -1.62 15.53
N VAL A 110 -16.27 -2.74 16.25
CA VAL A 110 -16.67 -4.04 15.69
C VAL A 110 -18.05 -3.99 15.03
N ALA A 111 -19.05 -3.44 15.71
CA ALA A 111 -20.42 -3.39 15.19
C ALA A 111 -20.52 -2.59 13.87
N LEU A 112 -19.80 -1.47 13.78
CA LEU A 112 -19.76 -0.64 12.57
C LEU A 112 -19.06 -1.37 11.41
N ILE A 113 -17.91 -1.99 11.64
CA ILE A 113 -17.17 -2.71 10.60
C ILE A 113 -17.96 -3.94 10.11
N TYR A 114 -18.56 -4.69 11.02
CA TYR A 114 -19.44 -5.80 10.66
C TYR A 114 -20.62 -5.32 9.80
N GLY A 115 -21.30 -4.24 10.20
CA GLY A 115 -22.40 -3.66 9.44
C GLY A 115 -21.98 -3.24 8.04
N MET A 116 -20.82 -2.60 7.89
CA MET A 116 -20.26 -2.24 6.60
C MET A 116 -19.87 -3.45 5.76
N ALA A 117 -19.26 -4.48 6.34
CA ALA A 117 -18.88 -5.70 5.61
C ALA A 117 -20.09 -6.43 5.04
N ARG A 118 -21.18 -6.49 5.82
CA ARG A 118 -22.46 -7.04 5.39
C ARG A 118 -23.13 -6.16 4.32
N MET A 119 -23.09 -4.84 4.47
CA MET A 119 -23.60 -3.92 3.45
C MET A 119 -22.82 -4.04 2.13
N ALA A 120 -21.49 -4.15 2.20
CA ALA A 120 -20.65 -4.39 1.02
C ALA A 120 -21.00 -5.70 0.33
N ALA A 121 -21.30 -6.76 1.09
CA ALA A 121 -21.76 -8.04 0.56
C ALA A 121 -23.12 -7.93 -0.15
N ILE A 122 -24.08 -7.26 0.49
CA ILE A 122 -25.40 -7.01 -0.06
C ILE A 122 -25.25 -6.19 -1.33
N MET A 123 -24.43 -5.13 -1.31
CA MET A 123 -24.13 -4.37 -2.52
C MET A 123 -23.54 -5.29 -3.58
N ALA A 124 -22.43 -5.99 -3.34
CA ALA A 124 -21.81 -6.85 -4.35
C ALA A 124 -22.75 -7.93 -4.94
N SER A 125 -23.63 -8.51 -4.12
CA SER A 125 -24.57 -9.56 -4.55
C SER A 125 -25.85 -9.03 -5.19
N THR A 126 -26.31 -7.84 -4.80
CA THR A 126 -27.55 -7.22 -5.30
C THR A 126 -27.27 -6.16 -6.37
N TYR A 127 -26.01 -5.77 -6.58
CA TYR A 127 -25.58 -4.85 -7.63
C TYR A 127 -25.65 -5.55 -8.98
N ARG A 128 -26.87 -5.58 -9.53
CA ARG A 128 -27.05 -5.78 -10.97
C ARG A 128 -26.54 -4.51 -11.67
N PRO A 129 -25.73 -4.62 -12.73
CA PRO A 129 -25.25 -3.45 -13.49
C PRO A 129 -26.39 -2.56 -14.03
N TYR A 130 -27.64 -3.04 -14.05
CA TYR A 130 -28.80 -2.26 -14.41
C TYR A 130 -29.98 -2.63 -13.51
N LEU A 131 -30.78 -1.61 -13.22
CA LEU A 131 -32.22 -1.68 -13.02
C LEU A 131 -32.82 -2.63 -14.07
N GLY A 132 -32.86 -3.92 -13.74
CA GLY A 132 -33.44 -5.01 -14.51
C GLY A 132 -34.78 -5.47 -13.93
N VAL A 133 -35.47 -4.59 -13.20
CA VAL A 133 -36.93 -4.59 -13.23
C VAL A 133 -37.27 -3.74 -14.45
N GLY A 134 -37.73 -4.38 -15.52
CA GLY A 134 -38.45 -3.64 -16.54
C GLY A 134 -39.50 -2.81 -15.82
N PHE A 135 -39.59 -1.52 -16.13
CA PHE A 135 -40.58 -0.60 -15.56
C PHE A 135 -42.02 -0.95 -16.00
N GLY A 136 -42.34 -2.24 -16.12
CA GLY A 136 -43.52 -2.76 -16.79
C GLY A 136 -43.83 -1.92 -18.04
N PRO A 137 -45.03 -1.32 -18.15
CA PRO A 137 -45.47 -0.57 -19.33
C PRO A 137 -44.69 0.74 -19.60
N LEU A 138 -43.74 1.15 -18.75
CA LEU A 138 -43.01 2.43 -18.85
C LEU A 138 -41.57 2.29 -19.38
N SER A 139 -41.27 1.24 -20.16
CA SER A 139 -39.93 0.99 -20.72
C SER A 139 -39.38 2.14 -21.59
N PHE A 140 -40.23 3.03 -22.10
CA PHE A 140 -39.84 4.19 -22.93
C PHE A 140 -39.01 5.24 -22.17
N LEU A 141 -39.14 5.32 -20.84
CA LEU A 141 -38.38 6.26 -20.01
C LEU A 141 -36.88 5.93 -19.95
N THR A 142 -36.48 4.70 -20.29
CA THR A 142 -35.05 4.31 -20.34
C THR A 142 -34.30 4.91 -21.53
N LYS A 143 -35.01 5.40 -22.57
CA LYS A 143 -34.42 6.14 -23.70
C LYS A 143 -34.01 7.56 -23.32
N LEU A 144 -34.66 8.15 -22.33
CA LEU A 144 -34.23 9.42 -21.76
C LEU A 144 -33.02 9.11 -20.87
N ARG A 145 -31.81 9.46 -21.33
CA ARG A 145 -30.53 9.37 -20.60
C ARG A 145 -30.47 10.31 -19.38
N ILE A 146 -31.57 10.47 -18.65
CA ILE A 146 -31.63 11.29 -17.45
C ILE A 146 -30.92 10.51 -16.34
N PRO A 147 -29.80 11.02 -15.80
CA PRO A 147 -29.10 10.34 -14.71
C PRO A 147 -30.04 10.27 -13.52
N HIS A 148 -30.38 9.05 -13.09
CA HIS A 148 -31.25 8.82 -11.94
C HIS A 148 -30.73 9.64 -10.75
N PRO A 149 -31.59 10.35 -9.99
CA PRO A 149 -31.15 11.16 -8.85
C PRO A 149 -30.31 10.38 -7.81
N GLY A 150 -30.55 9.07 -7.64
CA GLY A 150 -29.72 8.19 -6.83
C GLY A 150 -28.30 7.96 -7.38
N ARG A 151 -28.06 8.11 -8.69
CA ARG A 151 -26.73 8.05 -9.31
C ARG A 151 -25.92 9.32 -9.05
N VAL A 152 -26.59 10.48 -8.96
CA VAL A 152 -25.96 11.76 -8.59
C VAL A 152 -25.66 11.78 -7.09
N GLY A 153 -26.63 11.41 -6.24
CA GLY A 153 -26.42 11.27 -4.80
C GLY A 153 -25.38 10.20 -4.46
N GLY A 154 -25.40 9.06 -5.16
CA GLY A 154 -24.39 8.01 -5.02
C GLY A 154 -22.99 8.45 -5.45
N ARG A 155 -22.85 9.22 -6.55
CA ARG A 155 -21.56 9.81 -6.93
C ARG A 155 -21.05 10.82 -5.89
N PHE A 156 -21.94 11.62 -5.30
CA PHE A 156 -21.58 12.56 -4.25
C PHE A 156 -21.09 11.81 -2.99
N PHE A 157 -21.80 10.78 -2.57
CA PHE A 157 -21.39 9.92 -1.46
C PHE A 157 -20.05 9.22 -1.73
N ILE A 158 -19.87 8.62 -2.92
CA ILE A 158 -18.61 7.97 -3.31
C ILE A 158 -17.46 8.97 -3.32
N LYS A 159 -17.68 10.19 -3.82
CA LYS A 159 -16.61 11.18 -3.94
C LYS A 159 -16.17 11.75 -2.60
N PHE A 160 -17.11 12.00 -1.67
CA PHE A 160 -16.81 12.73 -0.44
C PHE A 160 -16.82 11.86 0.82
N ALA A 161 -17.73 10.91 0.93
CA ALA A 161 -17.84 10.07 2.13
C ALA A 161 -16.94 8.82 2.06
N MET A 162 -16.74 8.25 0.87
CA MET A 162 -15.94 7.03 0.70
C MET A 162 -14.48 7.20 1.12
N PRO A 163 -13.74 8.30 0.79
CA PRO A 163 -12.37 8.46 1.24
C PRO A 163 -12.24 8.52 2.77
N LEU A 164 -13.14 9.26 3.43
CA LEU A 164 -13.18 9.36 4.89
C LEU A 164 -13.52 8.00 5.54
N MET A 165 -14.51 7.30 4.97
CA MET A 165 -14.93 5.99 5.46
C MET A 165 -13.85 4.93 5.24
N LEU A 166 -13.26 4.84 4.04
CA LEU A 166 -12.14 3.95 3.75
C LEU A 166 -10.94 4.25 4.64
N SER A 167 -10.63 5.52 4.86
CA SER A 167 -9.53 5.88 5.74
C SER A 167 -9.79 5.46 7.18
N TRP A 168 -11.02 5.56 7.69
CA TRP A 168 -11.38 5.10 9.03
C TRP A 168 -11.44 3.57 9.13
N VAL A 169 -11.90 2.90 8.06
CA VAL A 169 -11.93 1.43 7.97
C VAL A 169 -10.52 0.87 7.96
N LEU A 170 -9.64 1.39 7.09
CA LEU A 170 -8.29 0.89 6.84
C LEU A 170 -7.28 1.36 7.90
N GLY A 171 -7.32 2.64 8.28
CA GLY A 171 -6.36 3.24 9.21
C GLY A 171 -6.78 3.20 10.68
N GLY A 172 -8.01 2.78 10.98
CA GLY A 172 -8.58 2.86 12.31
C GLY A 172 -8.73 4.30 12.82
N ASN A 173 -8.86 4.48 14.14
CA ASN A 173 -8.93 5.81 14.74
C ASN A 173 -7.51 6.38 14.94
N SER A 174 -7.01 7.08 13.92
CA SER A 174 -5.65 7.65 13.89
C SER A 174 -5.42 8.83 14.86
N SER A 175 -6.45 9.29 15.57
CA SER A 175 -6.35 10.42 16.50
C SER A 175 -5.54 10.13 17.78
N LYS A 176 -5.26 8.86 18.08
CA LYS A 176 -4.55 8.43 19.30
C LYS A 176 -3.18 7.78 19.03
N LEU A 177 -2.55 8.04 17.89
CA LEU A 177 -1.29 7.40 17.48
C LEU A 177 -0.01 8.13 17.93
N GLU A 178 -0.11 9.09 18.85
CA GLU A 178 1.05 9.83 19.37
C GLU A 178 1.95 8.92 20.22
N GLY A 179 3.28 9.02 20.04
CA GLY A 179 4.28 8.31 20.86
C GLY A 179 4.86 7.00 20.28
N ARG A 180 4.55 6.61 19.03
CA ARG A 180 5.18 5.45 18.36
C ARG A 180 6.46 5.84 17.60
N SER A 181 7.50 5.00 17.70
CA SER A 181 8.73 5.17 16.91
C SER A 181 8.43 5.07 15.41
N PRO A 182 8.83 6.07 14.60
CA PRO A 182 8.57 6.09 13.17
C PRO A 182 9.52 5.13 12.45
N SER A 183 8.98 4.13 11.76
CA SER A 183 9.70 3.37 10.73
C SER A 183 8.72 3.09 9.59
N CYS A 184 9.08 3.52 8.37
CA CYS A 184 8.31 3.44 7.12
C CYS A 184 6.85 3.90 7.19
N ARG A 185 6.58 5.20 6.99
CA ARG A 185 5.21 5.74 6.90
C ARG A 185 4.99 6.60 5.66
N LEU A 186 3.96 6.28 4.87
CA LEU A 186 3.02 7.30 4.39
C LEU A 186 2.33 7.80 5.66
N SER A 187 2.32 9.11 5.93
CA SER A 187 1.87 9.67 7.21
C SER A 187 0.67 8.90 7.80
N ASP A 188 0.81 8.32 9.00
CA ASP A 188 -0.23 7.55 9.72
C ASP A 188 -1.56 8.29 9.94
N LYS A 189 -1.63 9.56 9.55
CA LYS A 189 -2.87 10.30 9.43
C LYS A 189 -3.44 10.10 8.03
N ALA A 190 -4.69 9.66 7.98
CA ALA A 190 -5.62 9.90 6.89
C ALA A 190 -5.31 11.25 6.20
N SER A 191 -4.58 11.21 5.10
CA SER A 191 -4.24 12.41 4.35
C SER A 191 -5.26 12.52 3.23
N ASN A 192 -5.83 13.71 3.06
CA ASN A 192 -6.74 13.99 1.93
C ASN A 192 -6.01 13.95 0.57
N GLN A 193 -4.74 13.57 0.52
CA GLN A 193 -3.93 13.47 -0.68
C GLN A 193 -4.06 12.13 -1.40
N LEU A 194 -4.86 11.18 -0.89
CA LEU A 194 -5.04 9.87 -1.53
C LEU A 194 -5.36 9.99 -3.03
N GLN A 195 -6.27 10.89 -3.41
CA GLN A 195 -6.59 11.11 -4.82
C GLN A 195 -5.36 11.56 -5.63
N ARG A 196 -4.58 12.50 -5.08
CA ARG A 196 -3.34 12.96 -5.71
C ARG A 196 -2.36 11.81 -5.89
N TRP A 197 -2.20 10.95 -4.90
CA TRP A 197 -1.29 9.79 -4.97
C TRP A 197 -1.70 8.73 -6.00
N PHE A 198 -2.97 8.67 -6.41
CA PHE A 198 -3.42 7.81 -7.50
C PHE A 198 -3.19 8.41 -8.89
N GLU A 199 -2.92 9.72 -8.98
CA GLU A 199 -2.77 10.47 -10.23
C GLU A 199 -1.30 10.91 -10.47
N ASP A 200 -0.49 11.00 -9.40
CA ASP A 200 0.86 11.59 -9.36
C ASP A 200 1.78 10.66 -8.53
N ASP A 201 2.39 9.68 -9.20
CA ASP A 201 3.35 8.73 -8.61
C ASP A 201 4.51 9.47 -7.91
N ASP A 202 4.91 10.60 -8.47
CA ASP A 202 5.95 11.48 -7.95
C ASP A 202 5.59 12.08 -6.58
N ALA A 203 4.32 12.38 -6.33
CA ALA A 203 3.82 12.83 -5.04
C ALA A 203 3.65 11.68 -4.04
N LEU A 204 3.32 10.48 -4.50
CA LEU A 204 3.27 9.28 -3.67
C LEU A 204 4.67 8.95 -3.14
N GLU A 205 5.67 8.91 -4.02
CA GLU A 205 7.07 8.63 -3.64
C GLU A 205 7.64 9.67 -2.67
N ARG A 206 7.38 10.96 -2.89
CA ARG A 206 7.80 12.03 -1.97
C ARG A 206 7.12 11.93 -0.60
N ALA A 207 5.93 11.34 -0.51
CA ALA A 207 5.26 11.09 0.75
C ALA A 207 5.83 9.88 1.52
N LEU A 208 6.58 9.00 0.85
CA LEU A 208 7.22 7.84 1.47
C LEU A 208 8.48 8.25 2.26
N THR A 209 8.50 7.88 3.53
CA THR A 209 9.64 8.10 4.46
C THR A 209 10.53 6.87 4.61
N GLY A 210 10.51 5.95 3.65
CA GLY A 210 11.35 4.76 3.66
C GLY A 210 12.84 5.08 3.47
N GLU A 211 13.68 4.16 3.94
CA GLU A 211 15.12 4.16 3.66
C GLU A 211 15.36 3.75 2.21
N TRP A 212 16.37 4.35 1.58
CA TRP A 212 16.70 4.08 0.17
C TRP A 212 18.07 3.42 0.09
N TYR A 213 18.14 2.32 -0.63
CA TYR A 213 19.37 1.56 -0.84
C TYR A 213 19.58 1.34 -2.33
N LEU A 214 20.79 1.63 -2.81
CA LEU A 214 21.23 1.18 -4.14
C LEU A 214 21.87 -0.19 -4.00
N PHE A 215 21.32 -1.15 -4.74
CA PHE A 215 21.84 -2.52 -4.81
C PHE A 215 22.61 -2.73 -6.11
N PRO A 216 23.77 -3.40 -6.08
CA PRO A 216 24.50 -3.73 -7.29
C PRO A 216 23.74 -4.80 -8.11
N ALA A 217 23.46 -4.52 -9.39
CA ALA A 217 22.70 -5.40 -10.28
C ALA A 217 23.55 -6.41 -11.11
N SER A 218 24.89 -6.44 -10.91
CA SER A 218 25.91 -7.37 -11.45
C SER A 218 26.40 -7.22 -12.91
N SER A 219 27.74 -7.28 -13.12
CA SER A 219 28.46 -8.32 -13.89
C SER A 219 29.96 -8.00 -14.09
N GLY A 220 30.87 -8.86 -13.58
CA GLY A 220 32.32 -8.85 -13.86
C GLY A 220 33.20 -8.75 -12.60
N ASP A 221 33.79 -9.88 -12.20
CA ASP A 221 34.84 -10.07 -11.19
C ASP A 221 34.84 -9.22 -9.90
N ASN A 222 34.57 -9.88 -8.77
CA ASN A 222 35.08 -9.55 -7.43
C ASN A 222 34.77 -8.18 -6.79
N TYR A 223 33.55 -7.67 -6.93
CA TYR A 223 33.08 -6.60 -6.05
C TYR A 223 31.77 -6.97 -5.36
N ALA A 224 31.89 -7.52 -4.14
CA ALA A 224 30.80 -7.50 -3.18
C ALA A 224 30.59 -6.06 -2.71
N ALA A 225 30.01 -5.22 -3.57
CA ALA A 225 29.64 -3.86 -3.19
C ALA A 225 28.52 -3.96 -2.14
N GLN A 226 28.78 -3.48 -0.93
CA GLN A 226 27.72 -3.38 0.08
C GLN A 226 26.62 -2.44 -0.44
N PRO A 227 25.34 -2.69 -0.09
CA PRO A 227 24.26 -1.78 -0.43
C PRO A 227 24.58 -0.36 0.03
N ILE A 228 24.38 0.61 -0.85
CA ILE A 228 24.69 2.00 -0.54
C ILE A 228 23.44 2.64 0.00
N HIS A 229 23.47 3.03 1.27
CA HIS A 229 22.38 3.77 1.89
C HIS A 229 22.38 5.22 1.41
N LEU A 230 21.28 5.64 0.77
CA LEU A 230 21.05 7.02 0.37
C LEU A 230 20.37 7.77 1.52
N ILE A 231 21.06 8.80 2.01
CA ILE A 231 20.56 9.65 3.09
C ILE A 231 19.71 10.75 2.47
N LYS A 232 18.45 10.89 2.92
CA LYS A 232 17.56 11.99 2.55
C LYS A 232 17.95 13.29 3.27
N ASP A 233 19.16 13.79 3.01
CA ASP A 233 19.71 15.03 3.55
C ASP A 233 20.24 15.88 2.39
N GLU A 234 19.66 17.06 2.19
CA GLU A 234 20.03 17.98 1.10
C GLU A 234 21.48 18.49 1.22
N GLN A 235 22.06 18.42 2.43
CA GLN A 235 23.43 18.87 2.69
C GLN A 235 24.48 17.78 2.51
N ARG A 236 24.08 16.53 2.24
CA ARG A 236 24.98 15.37 2.12
C ARG A 236 24.87 14.71 0.74
N PRO A 237 25.48 15.31 -0.30
CA PRO A 237 25.56 14.67 -1.60
C PRO A 237 26.41 13.40 -1.55
N LEU A 238 26.07 12.43 -2.40
CA LEU A 238 26.86 11.23 -2.67
C LEU A 238 27.60 11.41 -4.00
N THR A 239 28.92 11.52 -3.95
CA THR A 239 29.75 11.64 -5.16
C THR A 239 30.26 10.27 -5.58
N ILE A 240 30.13 9.96 -6.87
CA ILE A 240 30.52 8.69 -7.48
C ILE A 240 31.68 8.95 -8.44
N GLY A 241 32.74 8.15 -8.32
CA GLY A 241 33.91 8.26 -9.18
C GLY A 241 34.78 7.01 -9.10
N ASN A 242 35.89 7.02 -9.82
CA ASN A 242 36.81 5.87 -9.88
C ASN A 242 37.65 5.71 -8.59
N ARG A 243 37.83 6.81 -7.84
CA ARG A 243 38.64 6.86 -6.62
C ARG A 243 37.84 7.46 -5.48
N SER A 244 38.06 6.95 -4.27
CA SER A 244 37.49 7.54 -3.06
C SER A 244 38.14 8.90 -2.84
N GLN A 245 37.35 9.97 -2.91
CA GLN A 245 37.82 11.31 -2.55
C GLN A 245 37.39 11.63 -1.12
N ALA A 246 38.32 12.16 -0.32
CA ALA A 246 38.01 12.76 0.96
C ALA A 246 37.33 14.13 0.70
N SER A 247 36.04 14.12 0.41
CA SER A 247 35.26 15.37 0.34
C SER A 247 34.96 15.86 1.76
N THR A 248 34.99 17.17 1.98
CA THR A 248 34.85 17.82 3.29
C THR A 248 33.43 17.76 3.89
N SER A 249 32.42 17.21 3.18
CA SER A 249 31.04 17.12 3.69
C SER A 249 30.13 16.03 3.09
N GLY A 250 30.59 15.27 2.08
CA GLY A 250 29.78 14.27 1.36
C GLY A 250 30.31 12.84 1.46
N VAL A 251 29.44 11.86 1.20
CA VAL A 251 29.82 10.44 1.08
C VAL A 251 30.42 10.24 -0.31
N SER A 252 31.56 9.55 -0.42
CA SER A 252 32.19 9.23 -1.71
C SER A 252 32.12 7.73 -1.97
N LEU A 253 31.67 7.36 -3.18
CA LEU A 253 31.67 5.99 -3.67
C LEU A 253 32.73 5.83 -4.76
N ALA A 254 33.67 4.91 -4.53
CA ALA A 254 34.67 4.51 -5.51
C ALA A 254 34.18 3.28 -6.28
N LEU A 255 34.02 3.41 -7.60
CA LEU A 255 33.73 2.32 -8.52
C LEU A 255 34.96 2.10 -9.41
N SER A 256 35.76 1.08 -9.10
CA SER A 256 36.99 0.76 -9.84
C SER A 256 36.67 0.19 -11.22
N SER A 257 36.49 1.07 -12.20
CA SER A 257 36.24 0.73 -13.60
C SER A 257 36.92 1.74 -14.52
N PRO A 258 37.54 1.31 -15.64
CA PRO A 258 38.15 2.22 -16.62
C PRO A 258 37.11 3.11 -17.32
N GLN A 259 35.84 2.74 -17.29
CA GLN A 259 34.74 3.52 -17.85
C GLN A 259 34.18 4.57 -16.88
N VAL A 260 34.63 4.56 -15.62
CA VAL A 260 34.24 5.53 -14.61
C VAL A 260 35.32 6.60 -14.49
N SER A 261 34.94 7.88 -14.66
CA SER A 261 35.82 9.02 -14.48
C SER A 261 36.14 9.26 -12.99
N ASP A 262 37.21 9.99 -12.68
CA ASP A 262 37.59 10.30 -11.30
C ASP A 262 36.47 11.00 -10.51
N ILE A 263 35.72 11.88 -11.20
CA ILE A 263 34.44 12.43 -10.74
C ILE A 263 33.45 12.13 -11.85
N HIS A 264 32.58 11.13 -11.65
CA HIS A 264 31.68 10.63 -12.69
C HIS A 264 30.27 11.18 -12.55
N ALA A 265 29.68 11.06 -11.36
CA ALA A 265 28.32 11.52 -11.10
C ALA A 265 28.13 11.96 -9.64
N CYS A 266 27.04 12.66 -9.39
CA CYS A 266 26.63 13.07 -8.06
C CYS A 266 25.15 12.77 -7.85
N ILE A 267 24.82 12.15 -6.71
CA ILE A 267 23.44 11.96 -6.25
C ILE A 267 23.16 12.99 -5.15
N THR A 268 22.09 13.75 -5.33
CA THR A 268 21.62 14.75 -4.36
C THR A 268 20.19 14.45 -3.94
N CYS A 269 19.82 14.86 -2.74
CA CYS A 269 18.45 14.84 -2.27
C CYS A 269 17.88 16.27 -2.33
N LYS A 270 16.66 16.42 -2.83
CA LYS A 270 15.88 17.66 -2.77
C LYS A 270 14.40 17.34 -2.64
N ASP A 271 13.69 18.00 -1.74
CA ASP A 271 12.23 17.81 -1.55
C ASP A 271 11.84 16.33 -1.33
N ASN A 272 12.66 15.60 -0.57
CA ASN A 272 12.50 14.17 -0.25
C ASN A 272 12.61 13.20 -1.46
N ALA A 273 13.14 13.68 -2.60
CA ALA A 273 13.43 12.91 -3.82
C ALA A 273 14.92 12.96 -4.18
N PHE A 274 15.40 11.94 -4.90
CA PHE A 274 16.80 11.84 -5.33
C PHE A 274 16.99 12.23 -6.79
N TYR A 275 18.08 12.92 -7.04
CA TYR A 275 18.48 13.39 -8.36
C TYR A 275 19.91 12.94 -8.66
N LEU A 276 20.15 12.53 -9.90
CA LEU A 276 21.42 12.11 -10.42
C LEU A 276 21.93 13.14 -11.43
N THR A 277 23.16 13.61 -11.24
CA THR A 277 23.83 14.55 -12.15
C THR A 277 25.09 13.89 -12.68
N ASP A 278 25.22 13.80 -14.01
CA ASP A 278 26.48 13.41 -14.66
C ASP A 278 27.47 14.58 -14.62
N MET A 279 28.68 14.34 -14.11
CA MET A 279 29.71 15.37 -13.91
C MET A 279 30.64 15.50 -15.13
N GLN A 280 30.04 15.51 -16.33
CA GLN A 280 30.76 15.48 -17.62
C GLN A 280 31.64 14.24 -17.77
N SER A 281 31.11 13.09 -17.40
CA SER A 281 31.86 11.84 -17.50
C SER A 281 32.11 11.46 -18.96
N GLN A 282 33.27 10.84 -19.22
CA GLN A 282 33.68 10.49 -20.58
C GLN A 282 32.73 9.47 -21.22
N TYR A 283 32.32 8.44 -20.48
CA TYR A 283 31.48 7.34 -20.96
C TYR A 283 29.99 7.52 -20.64
N GLY A 284 29.64 8.62 -19.96
CA GLY A 284 28.27 8.98 -19.62
C GLY A 284 27.66 8.14 -18.51
N THR A 285 26.69 8.74 -17.82
CA THR A 285 25.78 8.07 -16.90
C THR A 285 24.46 7.73 -17.62
N TRP A 286 23.92 6.53 -17.37
CA TRP A 286 22.71 6.04 -18.02
C TRP A 286 21.69 5.58 -16.99
N ILE A 287 20.41 5.82 -17.28
CA ILE A 287 19.28 5.34 -16.49
C ILE A 287 18.43 4.43 -17.39
N THR A 288 18.05 3.27 -16.87
CA THR A 288 17.02 2.40 -17.46
C THR A 288 15.80 2.44 -16.54
N ASP A 289 14.67 2.91 -17.07
CA ASP A 289 13.41 2.99 -16.32
C ASP A 289 12.72 1.62 -16.17
N ASN A 290 11.62 1.58 -15.42
CA ASN A 290 10.79 0.38 -15.22
C ASN A 290 10.13 -0.15 -16.51
N GLU A 291 10.02 0.65 -17.56
CA GLU A 291 9.56 0.25 -18.89
C GLU A 291 10.70 -0.31 -19.76
N GLY A 292 11.94 -0.34 -19.23
CA GLY A 292 13.12 -0.83 -19.92
C GLY A 292 13.74 0.19 -20.89
N ARG A 293 13.29 1.45 -20.87
CA ARG A 293 13.86 2.50 -21.73
C ARG A 293 15.15 3.00 -21.10
N ARG A 294 16.24 2.86 -21.86
CA ARG A 294 17.57 3.31 -21.47
C ARG A 294 17.90 4.65 -22.12
N TYR A 295 18.24 5.65 -21.31
CA TYR A 295 18.60 6.99 -21.78
C TYR A 295 19.82 7.54 -21.05
N ARG A 296 20.52 8.47 -21.70
CA ARG A 296 21.71 9.12 -21.14
C ARG A 296 21.29 10.31 -20.28
N VAL A 297 21.87 10.42 -19.09
CA VAL A 297 21.73 11.60 -18.23
C VAL A 297 22.49 12.77 -18.87
N PRO A 298 21.85 13.93 -19.10
CA PRO A 298 22.55 15.08 -19.65
C PRO A 298 23.64 15.58 -18.67
N PRO A 299 24.81 15.98 -19.18
CA PRO A 299 25.89 16.46 -18.32
C PRO A 299 25.48 17.76 -17.60
N ASN A 300 25.83 17.85 -16.32
CA ASN A 300 25.54 18.97 -15.41
C ASN A 300 24.04 19.30 -15.24
N PHE A 301 23.14 18.38 -15.59
CA PHE A 301 21.72 18.56 -15.38
C PHE A 301 21.19 17.48 -14.41
N PRO A 302 20.56 17.87 -13.28
CA PRO A 302 20.01 16.90 -12.35
C PRO A 302 18.78 16.22 -12.94
N VAL A 303 18.83 14.89 -13.03
CA VAL A 303 17.73 14.04 -13.49
C VAL A 303 17.19 13.25 -12.31
N ARG A 304 15.88 13.28 -12.11
CA ARG A 304 15.23 12.46 -11.08
C ARG A 304 15.34 10.99 -11.47
N PHE A 305 15.58 10.13 -10.48
CA PHE A 305 15.49 8.68 -10.64
C PHE A 305 14.59 8.07 -9.57
N HIS A 306 14.07 6.88 -9.86
CA HIS A 306 13.06 6.17 -9.08
C HIS A 306 13.63 4.87 -8.48
N PRO A 307 12.97 4.27 -7.47
CA PRO A 307 13.47 3.06 -6.81
C PRO A 307 13.68 1.87 -7.76
N SER A 308 12.90 1.81 -8.85
CA SER A 308 12.95 0.75 -9.86
C SER A 308 14.04 0.95 -10.90
N ASP A 309 14.65 2.13 -10.95
CA ASP A 309 15.57 2.49 -12.02
C ASP A 309 16.92 1.79 -11.85
N ILE A 310 17.50 1.39 -12.98
CA ILE A 310 18.86 0.87 -13.03
C ILE A 310 19.78 1.97 -13.51
N ILE A 311 20.77 2.31 -12.69
CA ILE A 311 21.77 3.33 -12.99
C ILE A 311 23.07 2.66 -13.42
N GLU A 312 23.60 3.03 -14.58
CA GLU A 312 24.88 2.58 -15.10
C GLU A 312 25.87 3.76 -15.17
N PHE A 313 27.03 3.60 -14.54
CA PHE A 313 28.11 4.58 -14.58
C PHE A 313 29.16 4.15 -15.60
N GLY A 314 29.12 4.79 -16.77
CA GLY A 314 29.94 4.43 -17.92
C GLY A 314 29.35 3.26 -18.71
N SER A 315 29.40 3.35 -20.04
CA SER A 315 28.96 2.27 -20.91
C SER A 315 29.56 2.39 -22.31
N ASP A 316 29.92 1.25 -22.90
CA ASP A 316 30.33 1.15 -24.31
C ASP A 316 29.14 1.01 -25.27
N LYS A 317 27.91 0.81 -24.74
CA LYS A 317 26.72 0.54 -25.55
C LYS A 317 26.08 1.84 -26.05
N LYS A 318 25.96 1.98 -27.38
CA LYS A 318 25.10 3.00 -28.02
C LYS A 318 23.66 2.89 -27.47
N PRO A 319 22.91 4.01 -27.36
CA PRO A 319 21.50 3.97 -26.96
C PRO A 319 20.73 3.05 -27.90
N PHE A 320 19.81 2.24 -27.37
CA PHE A 320 18.90 1.45 -28.19
C PHE A 320 18.06 2.43 -29.04
N GLY A 321 18.45 2.58 -30.31
CA GLY A 321 17.65 3.28 -31.31
C GLY A 321 16.50 2.37 -31.74
N ASN A 322 15.31 2.96 -31.85
CA ASN A 322 14.12 2.33 -32.40
C ASN A 322 14.46 1.57 -33.69
N GLY A 323 14.39 0.23 -33.65
CA GLY A 323 14.32 -0.60 -34.84
C GLY A 323 12.97 -0.38 -35.50
N ILE A 324 12.92 0.51 -36.48
CA ILE A 324 11.96 0.39 -37.58
C ILE A 324 12.73 -0.35 -38.66
N ASP A 325 12.35 -1.62 -38.85
CA ASP A 325 12.84 -2.46 -39.94
C ASP A 325 12.47 -1.84 -41.30
N SER A 326 13.47 -1.75 -42.18
CA SER A 326 13.34 -1.79 -43.63
C SER A 326 14.49 -2.61 -44.20
#